data_AF-A0A2H0WPL8-F1
#
_entry.id   AF-A0A2H0WPL8-F1
#
_cell.length_a   1.000
_cell.length_b   1.000
_cell.length_c   1.000
_cell.angle_alpha   90.00
_cell.angle_beta   90.00
_cell.angle_gamma   90.00
#
_symmetry.space_group_name_H-M   'P 1'
#
loop_
_entity.id
_entity.type
_entity.pdbx_description
1 polymer ?
#
loop_
_entity_poly.entity_id
_entity_poly.type
_entity_poly.pdbx_seq_one_letter_code
_entity_poly.pdbx_strand_id
1 'polypeptide(L)'
;MKQQTNKNNYWNEPIMKDGLLVEISPVDWQTLTALAAYINEQGKCSPSLEDLCAVLGLADIASVSKRLSKLEKKTFEGLPVVTINRSKKLNNKGVWVYSNNKYQLHPAILTIFSLSLARKSHQTSRGD
;
A
#
# COMPACT_ATOMS: atom_id res chain seq x y z
N MET A 1 -22.09 -32.59 23.86
CA MET A 1 -21.50 -32.26 22.54
C MET A 1 -21.67 -30.76 22.32
N LYS A 2 -20.59 -29.96 22.45
CA LYS A 2 -20.64 -28.53 22.18
C LYS A 2 -20.31 -28.33 20.71
N GLN A 3 -21.28 -27.84 19.94
CA GLN A 3 -21.05 -27.46 18.55
C GLN A 3 -20.08 -26.27 18.54
N GLN A 4 -18.92 -26.48 17.93
CA GLN A 4 -17.91 -25.46 17.71
C GLN A 4 -18.37 -24.64 16.51
N THR A 5 -19.02 -23.51 16.77
CA THR A 5 -19.44 -22.56 15.74
C THR A 5 -18.20 -21.92 15.15
N ASN A 6 -17.73 -22.49 14.04
CA ASN A 6 -16.70 -21.90 13.21
C ASN A 6 -17.34 -20.72 12.43
N LYS A 7 -17.57 -19.59 13.12
CA LYS A 7 -17.99 -18.34 12.48
C LYS A 7 -16.75 -17.68 11.87
N ASN A 8 -16.41 -18.12 10.67
CA ASN A 8 -15.54 -17.41 9.76
C ASN A 8 -16.20 -16.08 9.32
N ASN A 9 -16.24 -15.12 10.24
CA ASN A 9 -16.71 -13.76 10.00
C ASN A 9 -15.59 -12.93 9.35
N TYR A 10 -15.17 -13.31 8.14
CA TYR A 10 -14.20 -12.53 7.35
C TYR A 10 -14.75 -11.14 6.93
N TRP A 11 -16.06 -10.93 7.08
CA TRP A 11 -16.75 -9.67 6.76
C TRP A 11 -16.76 -8.66 7.91
N ASN A 12 -16.22 -9.00 9.09
CA ASN A 12 -16.13 -8.10 10.25
C ASN A 12 -14.82 -7.28 10.27
N GLU A 13 -14.12 -7.14 9.15
CA GLU A 13 -12.93 -6.32 9.14
C GLU A 13 -13.26 -4.82 9.31
N PRO A 14 -12.52 -4.09 10.17
CA PRO A 14 -12.74 -2.67 10.48
C PRO A 14 -12.78 -1.77 9.23
N ILE A 15 -12.21 -2.24 8.13
CA ILE A 15 -12.18 -1.56 6.83
C ILE A 15 -13.58 -1.22 6.26
N MET A 16 -14.56 -2.13 6.41
CA MET A 16 -15.95 -1.87 5.97
C MET A 16 -16.78 -1.25 7.08
N LYS A 17 -16.52 -1.65 8.33
CA LYS A 17 -17.34 -1.25 9.48
C LYS A 17 -17.03 0.17 9.96
N ASP A 18 -15.76 0.58 9.89
CA ASP A 18 -15.26 1.85 10.38
C ASP A 18 -15.01 2.86 9.25
N GLY A 19 -15.42 2.52 8.01
CA GLY A 19 -15.65 3.50 6.94
C GLY A 19 -14.47 3.84 6.03
N LEU A 20 -13.30 3.21 6.18
CA LEU A 20 -12.11 3.55 5.39
C LEU A 20 -12.35 3.52 3.88
N LEU A 21 -13.00 2.47 3.37
CA LEU A 21 -13.33 2.35 1.94
C LEU A 21 -14.44 3.30 1.50
N VAL A 22 -15.26 3.78 2.44
CA VAL A 22 -16.34 4.73 2.16
C VAL A 22 -15.78 6.16 2.01
N GLU A 23 -14.76 6.50 2.79
CA GLU A 23 -14.19 7.86 2.84
C GLU A 23 -13.06 8.10 1.81
N ILE A 24 -12.45 7.04 1.29
CA ILE A 24 -11.36 7.15 0.32
C ILE A 24 -11.89 7.43 -1.09
N SER A 25 -11.32 8.41 -1.78
CA SER A 25 -11.71 8.69 -3.16
C SER A 25 -11.24 7.59 -4.12
N PRO A 26 -11.87 7.41 -5.29
CA PRO A 26 -11.42 6.42 -6.27
C PRO A 26 -9.95 6.60 -6.70
N VAL A 27 -9.49 7.84 -6.81
CA VAL A 27 -8.10 8.17 -7.16
C VAL A 27 -7.13 7.82 -6.03
N ASP A 28 -7.52 8.10 -4.79
CA ASP A 28 -6.72 7.75 -3.61
C ASP A 28 -6.65 6.23 -3.44
N TRP A 29 -7.75 5.52 -3.68
CA TRP A 29 -7.81 4.06 -3.68
C TRP A 29 -6.92 3.44 -4.76
N GLN A 30 -6.96 3.97 -5.98
CA GLN A 30 -6.06 3.54 -7.06
C GLN A 30 -4.58 3.77 -6.69
N THR A 31 -4.27 4.90 -6.05
CA THR A 31 -2.89 5.21 -5.63
C THR A 31 -2.44 4.28 -4.50
N LEU A 32 -3.32 3.97 -3.56
CA LEU A 32 -3.05 3.07 -2.45
C LEU A 32 -2.83 1.63 -2.91
N THR A 33 -3.66 1.14 -3.83
CA THR A 33 -3.51 -0.19 -4.44
C THR A 33 -2.22 -0.29 -5.26
N ALA A 34 -1.81 0.77 -5.96
CA ALA A 34 -0.51 0.82 -6.63
C ALA A 34 0.66 0.71 -5.64
N LEU A 35 0.62 1.39 -4.49
CA LEU A 35 1.63 1.21 -3.44
C LEU A 35 1.59 -0.20 -2.84
N ALA A 36 0.40 -0.75 -2.63
CA ALA A 36 0.18 -2.09 -2.10
C ALA A 36 0.79 -3.20 -2.97
N ALA A 37 0.91 -2.99 -4.29
CA ALA A 37 1.58 -3.93 -5.18
C ALA A 37 3.08 -4.15 -4.85
N TYR A 38 3.70 -3.22 -4.09
CA TYR A 38 5.11 -3.25 -3.73
C TYR A 38 5.37 -3.49 -2.23
N ILE A 39 4.32 -3.70 -1.42
CA ILE A 39 4.49 -3.84 0.03
C ILE A 39 5.15 -5.16 0.40
N ASN A 40 6.04 -5.10 1.38
CA ASN A 40 6.47 -6.27 2.11
C ASN A 40 5.47 -6.62 3.23
N GLU A 41 5.77 -7.69 3.97
CA GLU A 41 4.95 -8.18 5.08
C GLU A 41 4.77 -7.16 6.22
N GLN A 42 5.69 -6.19 6.36
CA GLN A 42 5.62 -5.12 7.35
C GLN A 42 4.89 -3.87 6.84
N GLY A 43 4.33 -3.92 5.63
CA GLY A 43 3.63 -2.80 5.02
C GLY A 43 4.52 -1.67 4.51
N LYS A 44 5.81 -1.97 4.28
CA LYS A 44 6.80 -1.04 3.77
C LYS A 44 7.02 -1.28 2.29
N CYS A 45 7.15 -0.20 1.53
CA CYS A 45 7.59 -0.25 0.13
C CYS A 45 8.43 0.97 -0.24
N SER A 46 9.14 0.87 -1.36
CA SER A 46 9.95 1.97 -1.89
C SER A 46 10.02 1.96 -3.44
N PRO A 47 8.87 1.89 -4.14
CA PRO A 47 8.85 2.04 -5.60
C PRO A 47 9.36 3.43 -6.00
N SER A 48 9.94 3.54 -7.20
CA SER A 48 10.29 4.84 -7.77
C SER A 48 9.03 5.60 -8.20
N LEU A 49 9.13 6.91 -8.42
CA LEU A 49 7.98 7.68 -8.92
C LEU A 49 7.66 7.30 -10.37
N GLU A 50 8.68 6.89 -11.12
CA GLU A 50 8.60 6.36 -12.47
C GLU A 50 7.80 5.05 -12.51
N ASP A 51 8.10 4.11 -11.60
CA ASP A 51 7.37 2.84 -11.48
C ASP A 51 5.90 3.08 -11.16
N LEU A 52 5.63 3.99 -10.21
CA LEU A 52 4.28 4.36 -9.85
C LEU A 52 3.56 5.07 -11.02
N CYS A 53 4.26 5.91 -11.79
CA CYS A 53 3.70 6.57 -12.96
C CYS A 53 3.25 5.55 -14.01
N ALA A 54 4.10 4.56 -14.30
CA ALA A 54 3.83 3.50 -15.25
C ALA A 54 2.64 2.64 -14.81
N VAL A 55 2.63 2.16 -13.56
CA VAL A 55 1.55 1.30 -13.04
C VAL A 55 0.22 2.03 -12.93
N LEU A 56 0.24 3.33 -12.60
CA LEU A 56 -0.98 4.14 -12.54
C LEU A 56 -1.48 4.58 -13.92
N GLY A 57 -0.71 4.33 -14.99
CA GLY A 57 -1.04 4.77 -16.35
C GLY A 57 -1.10 6.29 -16.47
N LEU A 58 -0.25 7.01 -15.73
CA LEU A 58 -0.21 8.48 -15.74
C LEU A 58 0.80 8.99 -16.75
N ALA A 59 0.51 10.17 -17.30
CA ALA A 59 1.36 10.81 -18.29
C ALA A 59 2.67 11.36 -17.69
N ASP A 60 2.67 11.69 -16.40
CA ASP A 60 3.79 12.40 -15.77
C ASP A 60 3.96 12.11 -14.26
N ILE A 61 5.21 12.25 -13.81
CA ILE A 61 5.64 12.03 -12.42
C ILE A 61 5.07 13.08 -11.45
N ALA A 62 4.77 14.30 -11.91
CA ALA A 62 4.21 15.34 -11.06
C ALA A 62 2.77 14.98 -10.64
N SER A 63 2.00 14.34 -11.52
CA SER A 63 0.68 13.78 -11.23
C SER A 63 0.77 12.70 -10.14
N VAL A 64 1.76 11.81 -10.20
CA VAL A 64 2.03 10.83 -9.13
C VAL A 64 2.33 11.54 -7.81
N SER A 65 3.26 12.49 -7.83
CA SER A 65 3.68 13.25 -6.64
C SER A 65 2.50 13.98 -5.99
N LYS A 66 1.60 14.56 -6.80
CA LYS A 66 0.38 15.22 -6.35
C LYS A 66 -0.60 14.25 -5.70
N ARG A 67 -0.79 13.06 -6.27
CA ARG A 67 -1.64 12.00 -5.68
C ARG A 67 -1.06 11.52 -4.35
N LEU A 68 0.24 11.23 -4.28
CA LEU A 68 0.92 10.83 -3.05
C LEU A 68 0.81 11.89 -1.95
N SER A 69 1.01 13.17 -2.30
CA SER A 69 0.90 14.29 -1.35
C SER A 69 -0.52 14.50 -0.82
N LYS A 70 -1.55 14.11 -1.59
CA LYS A 70 -2.94 14.09 -1.12
C LYS A 70 -3.20 12.90 -0.20
N LEU A 71 -2.71 11.72 -0.59
CA LEU A 71 -2.87 10.48 0.18
C LEU A 71 -2.18 10.56 1.54
N GLU A 72 -1.00 11.19 1.62
CA GLU A 72 -0.26 11.43 2.87
C GLU A 72 -1.05 12.28 3.90
N LYS A 73 -2.00 13.10 3.44
CA LYS A 73 -2.86 13.92 4.31
C LYS A 73 -4.11 13.18 4.79
N LYS A 74 -4.38 11.99 4.25
CA LYS A 74 -5.54 11.19 4.64
C LYS A 74 -5.26 10.47 5.95
N THR A 75 -6.25 10.49 6.83
CA THR A 75 -6.23 9.78 8.09
C THR A 75 -7.38 8.79 8.16
N PHE A 76 -7.19 7.75 8.95
CA PHE A 76 -8.18 6.76 9.32
C PHE A 76 -8.00 6.48 10.81
N GLU A 77 -9.09 6.55 11.59
CA GLU A 77 -9.03 6.45 13.06
C GLU A 77 -8.00 7.40 13.71
N GLY A 78 -7.81 8.58 13.09
CA GLY A 78 -6.84 9.59 13.55
C GLY A 78 -5.38 9.30 13.19
N LEU A 79 -5.08 8.19 12.52
CA LEU A 79 -3.73 7.81 12.07
C LEU A 79 -3.56 7.99 10.56
N PRO A 80 -2.36 8.30 10.04
CA PRO A 80 -2.13 8.44 8.61
C PRO A 80 -2.39 7.14 7.84
N VAL A 81 -3.09 7.24 6.70
CA VAL A 81 -3.29 6.10 5.79
C VAL A 81 -1.96 5.67 5.15
N VAL A 82 -1.11 6.65 4.82
CA VAL A 82 0.25 6.44 4.31
C VAL A 82 1.20 7.45 4.94
N THR A 83 2.36 6.98 5.38
CA THR A 83 3.48 7.83 5.78
C THR A 83 4.56 7.79 4.70
N ILE A 84 5.07 8.96 4.30
CA ILE A 84 6.12 9.09 3.26
C ILE A 84 7.41 9.63 3.88
N ASN A 85 8.44 8.81 3.94
CA ASN A 85 9.77 9.21 4.36
C ASN A 85 10.61 9.60 3.14
N ARG A 86 11.00 10.87 3.08
CA ARG A 86 11.82 11.46 2.02
C ARG A 86 13.22 11.68 2.56
N SER A 87 14.22 11.01 2.00
CA SER A 87 15.61 11.11 2.43
C SER A 87 16.53 11.60 1.32
N LYS A 88 17.67 12.18 1.71
CA LYS A 88 18.75 12.57 0.79
C LYS A 88 19.96 11.67 1.02
N LYS A 89 20.72 11.43 -0.04
CA LYS A 89 22.00 10.73 0.00
C LYS A 89 23.05 11.52 -0.76
N LEU A 90 24.32 11.37 -0.40
CA LEU A 90 25.42 11.88 -1.22
C LEU A 90 25.58 10.98 -2.45
N ASN A 91 25.71 11.58 -3.62
CA ASN A 91 26.15 10.86 -4.81
C ASN A 91 27.69 10.74 -4.83
N ASN A 92 28.22 10.00 -5.81
CA ASN A 92 29.67 9.78 -5.97
C ASN A 92 30.48 11.08 -6.20
N LYS A 93 29.81 12.21 -6.44
CA LYS A 93 30.40 13.54 -6.63
C LYS A 93 30.27 14.43 -5.37
N GLY A 94 29.82 13.87 -4.25
CA GLY A 94 29.62 14.61 -2.99
C GLY A 94 28.41 15.56 -3.02
N VAL A 95 27.47 15.39 -3.96
CA VAL A 95 26.26 16.21 -4.06
C VAL A 95 25.08 15.49 -3.42
N TRP A 96 24.32 16.21 -2.58
CA TRP A 96 23.09 15.70 -2.00
C TRP A 96 22.01 15.52 -3.07
N VAL A 97 21.59 14.28 -3.28
CA VAL A 97 20.49 13.91 -4.19
C VAL A 97 19.36 13.26 -3.39
N TYR A 98 18.13 13.42 -3.86
CA TYR A 98 16.99 12.72 -3.27
C TYR A 98 17.13 11.21 -3.50
N SER A 99 16.91 10.45 -2.44
CA SER A 99 16.71 9.00 -2.54
C SER A 99 15.26 8.70 -2.88
N ASN A 100 14.99 7.47 -3.29
CA ASN A 100 13.61 6.99 -3.43
C ASN A 100 12.85 7.20 -2.12
N ASN A 101 11.62 7.66 -2.25
CA ASN A 101 10.70 7.76 -1.12
C ASN A 101 10.46 6.37 -0.53
N LYS A 102 10.35 6.31 0.78
CA LYS A 102 9.93 5.11 1.50
C LYS A 102 8.51 5.33 2.01
N TYR A 103 7.65 4.35 1.77
CA TYR A 103 6.24 4.41 2.12
C TYR A 103 5.94 3.37 3.18
N GLN A 104 5.07 3.73 4.12
CA GLN A 104 4.51 2.83 5.12
C GLN A 104 2.99 2.96 5.05
N LEU A 105 2.30 1.86 4.80
CA LEU A 105 0.83 1.83 4.82
C LEU A 105 0.32 1.59 6.23
N HIS A 106 -0.88 2.13 6.51
CA HIS A 106 -1.62 1.87 7.74
C HIS A 106 -1.90 0.37 7.92
N PRO A 107 -1.82 -0.20 9.14
CA PRO A 107 -2.09 -1.62 9.36
C PRO A 107 -3.45 -2.11 8.85
N ALA A 108 -4.50 -1.30 9.00
CA ALA A 108 -5.83 -1.63 8.47
C ALA A 108 -5.88 -1.70 6.93
N ILE A 109 -4.93 -1.08 6.23
CA ILE A 109 -4.78 -1.27 4.78
C ILE A 109 -4.08 -2.59 4.47
N LEU A 110 -3.12 -3.00 5.31
CA LEU A 110 -2.44 -4.27 5.14
C LEU A 110 -3.39 -5.46 5.25
N THR A 111 -4.38 -5.40 6.14
CA THR A 111 -5.40 -6.47 6.27
C THR A 111 -6.19 -6.66 4.98
N ILE A 112 -6.44 -5.60 4.20
CA ILE A 112 -7.09 -5.71 2.88
C ILE A 112 -6.22 -6.53 1.91
N PHE A 113 -4.92 -6.26 1.90
CA PHE A 113 -4.00 -6.81 0.90
C PHE A 113 -3.30 -8.10 1.33
N SER A 114 -3.25 -8.40 2.63
CA SER A 114 -2.66 -9.62 3.18
C SER A 114 -3.48 -10.87 2.84
N LEU A 115 -4.79 -10.71 2.60
CA LEU A 115 -5.67 -11.76 2.04
C LEU A 115 -5.19 -12.29 0.67
N SER A 116 -4.36 -11.51 -0.04
CA SER A 116 -3.81 -11.86 -1.37
C SER A 116 -2.42 -12.53 -1.30
N LEU A 117 -1.63 -12.28 -0.25
CA LEU A 117 -0.28 -12.86 -0.12
C LEU A 117 -0.29 -14.37 0.15
N ALA A 118 -1.38 -14.90 0.71
CA ALA A 118 -1.55 -16.35 0.89
C ALA A 118 -1.77 -17.13 -0.42
N ARG A 119 -1.99 -16.46 -1.57
CA ARG A 119 -2.35 -17.12 -2.84
C ARG A 119 -1.19 -17.45 -3.79
N LYS A 120 0.08 -17.16 -3.45
CA LYS A 120 1.24 -17.46 -4.32
C LYS A 120 2.21 -18.54 -3.81
N SER A 121 1.76 -19.47 -2.96
CA SER A 121 2.54 -20.67 -2.60
C SER A 121 2.10 -21.96 -3.32
N HIS A 122 1.07 -21.92 -4.17
CA HIS A 122 0.66 -23.06 -5.00
C HIS A 122 0.84 -22.73 -6.48
N GLN A 123 2.02 -23.04 -7.03
CA GLN A 123 2.22 -23.73 -8.33
C GLN A 123 3.70 -23.69 -8.73
N THR A 124 4.51 -24.50 -8.07
CA THR A 124 5.77 -25.03 -8.62
C THR A 124 6.02 -26.42 -8.04
N SER A 125 5.10 -27.35 -8.32
CA SER A 125 5.33 -28.79 -8.17
C SER A 125 4.38 -29.59 -9.05
N ARG A 126 4.72 -29.63 -10.34
CA ARG A 126 4.51 -30.74 -11.28
C ARG A 126 5.75 -30.64 -12.19
N GLY A 127 6.74 -31.52 -12.12
CA GLY A 127 6.62 -32.97 -12.08
C GLY A 127 6.20 -33.43 -13.46
N ASP A 128 7.15 -33.46 -14.40
CA ASP A 128 7.65 -34.67 -15.08
C ASP A 128 8.98 -34.35 -15.79
#